data_AF-A0A1Z3N970-F1
#
_entry.id   AF-A0A1Z3N970-F1
#
_cell.length_a   1.000
_cell.length_b   1.000
_cell.length_c   1.000
_cell.angle_alpha   90.00
_cell.angle_beta   90.00
_cell.angle_gamma   90.00
#
_symmetry.space_group_name_H-M   'P 1'
#
loop_
_entity.id
_entity.type
_entity.pdbx_description
1 polymer ?
#
loop_
_entity_poly.entity_id
_entity_poly.type
_entity_poly.pdbx_seq_one_letter_code
_entity_poly.pdbx_strand_id
1 'polypeptide(L)'
;MLAIFAKLGKMNKIPYEFNVYGPPNGFHFEVDGDISKYHGPLSREGAISAVKLADILVNVENTNCVMTPSKVVEYVATGKPIINIMADLGSTPLLRSLSADRCLNIRHDASVDEAARLIEVFLEEYSRQNKGASKEYIRERDLVFQSGYLLDQIRASQL
;
A
#
# COMPACT_ATOMS: atom_id res chain seq x y z
N MET A 1 1.20 -10.89 -1.90
CA MET A 1 1.38 -9.44 -1.67
C MET A 1 2.85 -9.06 -1.51
N LEU A 2 3.58 -9.53 -0.49
CA LEU A 2 5.00 -9.19 -0.30
C LEU A 2 5.89 -9.50 -1.52
N ALA A 3 5.56 -10.55 -2.27
CA ALA A 3 6.23 -10.88 -3.54
C ALA A 3 6.17 -9.76 -4.60
N ILE A 4 5.12 -8.92 -4.60
CA ILE A 4 5.01 -7.76 -5.51
C ILE A 4 6.07 -6.72 -5.14
N PHE A 5 6.20 -6.40 -3.85
CA PHE A 5 7.20 -5.45 -3.36
C PHE A 5 8.62 -6.00 -3.45
N ALA A 6 8.83 -7.31 -3.29
CA ALA A 6 10.14 -7.92 -3.58
C ALA A 6 10.50 -7.83 -5.08
N LYS A 7 9.51 -8.00 -5.97
CA LYS A 7 9.71 -7.88 -7.42
C LYS A 7 10.04 -6.45 -7.83
N LEU A 8 9.29 -5.46 -7.32
CA LEU A 8 9.55 -4.04 -7.55
C LEU A 8 11.00 -3.67 -7.18
N GLY A 9 11.55 -4.29 -6.13
CA GLY A 9 12.89 -3.97 -5.63
C GLY A 9 13.97 -4.42 -6.59
N LYS A 10 13.70 -5.53 -7.30
CA LYS A 10 14.57 -6.05 -8.36
C LYS A 10 14.45 -5.27 -9.66
N MET A 11 13.33 -4.58 -9.90
CA MET A 11 13.13 -3.75 -11.10
C MET A 11 13.92 -2.43 -11.03
N ASN A 12 14.24 -1.98 -9.82
CA ASN A 12 15.31 -1.01 -9.48
C ASN A 12 15.30 0.34 -10.23
N LYS A 13 14.16 0.77 -10.78
CA LYS A 13 14.04 2.07 -11.48
C LYS A 13 13.80 3.25 -10.55
N ILE A 14 13.13 3.01 -9.43
CA ILE A 14 12.82 4.06 -8.47
C ILE A 14 13.01 3.55 -7.05
N PRO A 15 13.79 4.24 -6.19
CA PRO A 15 13.94 3.85 -4.80
C PRO A 15 12.62 4.04 -4.04
N TYR A 16 12.27 3.08 -3.18
CA TYR A 16 11.11 3.15 -2.29
C TYR A 16 11.38 2.37 -1.00
N GLU A 17 10.56 2.60 0.03
CA GLU A 17 10.66 1.92 1.33
C GLU A 17 9.28 1.42 1.81
N PHE A 18 9.11 0.13 2.01
CA PHE A 18 7.83 -0.43 2.42
C PHE A 18 7.68 -0.45 3.95
N ASN A 19 6.85 0.43 4.51
CA ASN A 19 6.76 0.67 5.95
C ASN A 19 5.47 0.12 6.56
N VAL A 20 5.57 -1.03 7.23
CA VAL A 20 4.42 -1.73 7.80
C VAL A 20 4.21 -1.33 9.25
N TYR A 21 3.00 -0.85 9.56
CA TYR A 21 2.58 -0.48 10.91
C TYR A 21 1.35 -1.27 11.35
N GLY A 22 1.27 -1.54 12.64
CA GLY A 22 0.15 -2.25 13.26
C GLY A 22 0.56 -3.55 13.95
N PRO A 23 -0.38 -4.18 14.68
CA PRO A 23 -0.15 -5.49 15.27
C PRO A 23 0.03 -6.56 14.18
N PRO A 24 0.80 -7.62 14.46
CA PRO A 24 1.07 -8.66 13.47
C PRO A 24 -0.18 -9.51 13.17
N ASN A 25 -1.16 -9.54 14.08
CA ASN A 25 -2.42 -10.27 13.91
C ASN A 25 -2.25 -11.74 13.45
N GLY A 26 -1.16 -12.40 13.86
CA GLY A 26 -0.85 -13.78 13.46
C GLY A 26 -0.03 -13.93 12.17
N PHE A 27 0.34 -12.83 11.50
CA PHE A 27 1.31 -12.83 10.40
C PHE A 27 2.75 -12.74 10.92
N HIS A 28 3.62 -13.58 10.39
CA HIS A 28 5.07 -13.35 10.43
C HIS A 28 5.44 -12.56 9.18
N PHE A 29 5.94 -11.34 9.37
CA PHE A 29 6.55 -10.58 8.30
C PHE A 29 7.98 -11.07 8.13
N GLU A 30 8.17 -12.03 7.23
CA GLU A 30 9.51 -12.30 6.69
C GLU A 30 9.81 -11.18 5.70
N VAL A 31 10.48 -10.17 6.21
CA VAL A 31 10.94 -9.04 5.43
C VAL A 31 12.23 -9.43 4.75
N ASP A 32 12.12 -9.84 3.49
CA ASP A 32 13.27 -10.24 2.69
C ASP A 32 13.95 -8.98 2.12
N GLY A 33 15.03 -8.53 2.77
CA GLY A 33 15.91 -7.44 2.32
C GLY A 33 15.64 -6.05 2.94
N ASP A 34 16.55 -5.11 2.66
CA ASP A 34 16.63 -3.76 3.27
C ASP A 34 15.45 -2.81 2.93
N ILE A 35 14.58 -3.20 2.00
CA ILE A 35 13.58 -2.32 1.39
C ILE A 35 12.22 -2.31 2.11
N SER A 36 11.98 -3.22 3.05
CA SER A 36 10.76 -3.18 3.87
C SER A 36 11.13 -3.09 5.35
N LYS A 37 10.32 -2.41 6.16
CA LYS A 37 10.51 -2.31 7.61
C LYS A 37 9.18 -2.53 8.30
N TYR A 38 9.19 -3.39 9.33
CA TYR A 38 8.04 -3.59 10.21
C TYR A 38 8.27 -2.83 11.51
N HIS A 39 7.36 -1.90 11.81
CA HIS A 39 7.47 -1.00 12.96
C HIS A 39 6.57 -1.40 14.13
N GLY A 40 5.69 -2.39 13.93
CA GLY A 40 4.72 -2.81 14.94
C GLY A 40 3.61 -1.80 15.22
N PRO A 41 2.87 -1.96 16.32
CA PRO A 41 1.78 -1.07 16.71
C PRO A 41 2.27 0.36 16.98
N LEU A 42 1.49 1.35 16.54
CA LEU A 42 1.74 2.76 16.83
C LEU A 42 0.72 3.33 17.83
N SER A 43 1.13 4.36 18.57
CA SER A 43 0.19 5.24 19.26
C SER A 43 -0.71 5.97 18.23
N ARG A 44 -1.78 6.60 18.72
CA ARG A 44 -2.68 7.39 17.87
C ARG A 44 -1.91 8.51 17.16
N GLU A 45 -1.06 9.22 17.89
CA GLU A 45 -0.25 10.32 17.38
C GLU A 45 0.78 9.80 16.36
N GLY A 46 1.42 8.67 16.65
CA GLY A 46 2.34 8.02 15.71
C GLY A 46 1.65 7.62 14.42
N ALA A 47 0.44 7.07 14.50
CA ALA A 47 -0.35 6.69 13.34
C ALA A 47 -0.74 7.89 12.46
N ILE A 48 -1.11 9.01 13.08
CA ILE A 48 -1.41 10.26 12.36
C ILE A 48 -0.15 10.78 11.65
N SER A 49 1.00 10.76 12.33
CA SER A 49 2.27 11.17 11.75
C SER A 49 2.66 10.27 10.57
N ALA A 50 2.55 8.96 10.71
CA ALA A 50 2.83 8.01 9.63
C ALA A 50 1.94 8.25 8.41
N VAL A 51 0.63 8.45 8.60
CA VAL A 51 -0.31 8.79 7.53
C VAL A 51 0.07 10.10 6.82
N LYS A 52 0.49 11.12 7.57
CA LYS A 52 0.89 12.42 7.00
C LYS A 52 2.20 12.37 6.24
N LEU A 53 3.16 11.60 6.73
CA LEU A 53 4.51 11.53 6.16
C LEU A 53 4.55 10.61 4.95
N ALA A 54 3.84 9.47 5.00
CA ALA A 54 3.84 8.50 3.91
C ALA A 54 3.48 9.13 2.56
N ASP A 55 4.26 8.81 1.53
CA ASP A 55 4.07 9.30 0.17
C ASP A 55 2.88 8.63 -0.51
N ILE A 56 2.69 7.34 -0.21
CA ILE A 56 1.66 6.49 -0.83
C ILE A 56 1.11 5.52 0.22
N LEU A 57 -0.22 5.33 0.26
CA LEU A 57 -0.83 4.28 1.07
C LEU A 57 -0.97 2.98 0.26
N VAL A 58 -0.64 1.83 0.85
CA VAL A 58 -1.03 0.52 0.33
C VAL A 58 -2.21 0.00 1.13
N ASN A 59 -3.39 0.10 0.53
CA ASN A 59 -4.59 -0.52 1.08
C ASN A 59 -4.75 -1.93 0.52
N VAL A 60 -5.08 -2.88 1.40
CA VAL A 60 -5.46 -4.24 0.99
C VAL A 60 -6.85 -4.49 1.54
N GLU A 61 -7.80 -4.64 0.63
CA GLU A 61 -9.19 -4.84 0.99
C GLU A 61 -9.42 -6.25 1.51
N ASN A 62 -10.44 -6.36 2.36
CA ASN A 62 -10.92 -7.64 2.84
C ASN A 62 -11.95 -8.19 1.85
N THR A 63 -11.91 -9.50 1.62
CA THR A 63 -12.93 -10.23 0.83
C THR A 63 -14.33 -10.14 1.47
N ASN A 64 -14.42 -10.02 2.79
CA ASN A 64 -15.70 -10.19 3.51
C ASN A 64 -16.17 -8.94 4.28
N CYS A 65 -15.61 -7.76 4.02
CA CYS A 65 -15.95 -6.57 4.81
C CYS A 65 -16.21 -5.34 3.93
N VAL A 66 -17.47 -4.92 3.91
CA VAL A 66 -17.95 -3.74 3.16
C VAL A 66 -17.66 -2.41 3.88
N MET A 67 -17.04 -2.46 5.07
CA MET A 67 -16.74 -1.26 5.83
C MET A 67 -15.56 -0.51 5.21
N THR A 68 -15.73 0.80 4.99
CA THR A 68 -14.62 1.66 4.60
C THR A 68 -13.66 1.82 5.79
N PRO A 69 -12.40 1.38 5.69
CA PRO A 69 -11.48 1.47 6.81
C PRO A 69 -11.16 2.93 7.16
N SER A 70 -11.15 3.28 8.45
CA SER A 70 -10.93 4.68 8.88
C SER A 70 -9.60 5.27 8.42
N LYS A 71 -8.54 4.46 8.31
CA LYS A 71 -7.24 4.92 7.81
C LYS A 71 -7.24 5.23 6.31
N VAL A 72 -8.04 4.53 5.52
CA VAL A 72 -8.26 4.90 4.11
C VAL A 72 -8.92 6.27 4.05
N VAL A 73 -9.95 6.53 4.87
CA VAL A 73 -10.62 7.84 4.93
C VAL A 73 -9.64 8.95 5.33
N GLU A 74 -8.84 8.72 6.39
CA GLU A 74 -7.81 9.67 6.85
C GLU A 74 -6.77 9.95 5.76
N TYR A 75 -6.33 8.92 5.03
CA TYR A 75 -5.33 9.08 3.98
C TYR A 75 -5.89 9.77 2.74
N VAL A 76 -7.14 9.48 2.34
CA VAL A 76 -7.80 10.19 1.24
C VAL A 76 -7.86 11.70 1.49
N ALA A 77 -8.03 12.11 2.74
CA ALA A 77 -8.03 13.52 3.13
C ALA A 77 -6.66 14.21 2.95
N THR A 78 -5.56 13.46 2.85
CA THR A 78 -4.23 14.01 2.58
C THR A 78 -4.04 14.43 1.12
N GLY A 79 -4.90 13.94 0.21
CA GLY A 79 -4.75 14.15 -1.23
C GLY A 79 -3.69 13.26 -1.89
N LYS A 80 -2.91 12.49 -1.12
CA LYS A 80 -1.84 11.64 -1.61
C LYS A 80 -2.36 10.36 -2.28
N PRO A 81 -1.57 9.74 -3.17
CA PRO A 81 -1.97 8.56 -3.93
C PRO A 81 -2.12 7.29 -3.08
N ILE A 82 -2.97 6.38 -3.56
CA ILE A 82 -3.26 5.09 -2.92
C ILE A 82 -3.06 3.97 -3.93
N ILE A 83 -2.35 2.92 -3.53
CA ILE A 83 -2.36 1.63 -4.22
C ILE A 83 -3.34 0.74 -3.46
N ASN A 84 -4.43 0.36 -4.12
CA ASN A 84 -5.49 -0.46 -3.55
C ASN A 84 -5.46 -1.87 -4.14
N ILE A 85 -5.21 -2.88 -3.32
CA ILE A 85 -5.31 -4.29 -3.69
C ILE A 85 -6.72 -4.76 -3.33
N MET A 86 -7.54 -4.94 -4.36
CA MET A 86 -8.95 -5.28 -4.27
C MET A 86 -9.14 -6.78 -4.11
N ALA A 87 -9.92 -7.16 -3.11
CA ALA A 87 -10.32 -8.54 -2.90
C ALA A 87 -11.33 -9.03 -3.95
N ASP A 88 -12.32 -8.22 -4.34
CA ASP A 88 -13.33 -8.58 -5.33
C ASP A 88 -13.53 -7.46 -6.37
N LEU A 89 -14.54 -7.56 -7.24
CA LEU A 89 -14.93 -6.49 -8.18
C LEU A 89 -15.43 -5.20 -7.48
N GLY A 90 -15.58 -5.22 -6.16
CA GLY A 90 -16.11 -4.10 -5.39
C GLY A 90 -15.05 -3.48 -4.49
N SER A 91 -14.19 -2.61 -5.04
CA SER A 91 -13.50 -1.65 -4.18
C SER A 91 -14.49 -0.79 -3.43
N THR A 92 -14.09 -0.32 -2.25
CA THR A 92 -14.94 0.60 -1.48
C THR A 92 -15.37 1.78 -2.38
N PRO A 93 -16.65 2.21 -2.35
CA PRO A 93 -17.12 3.28 -3.23
C PRO A 93 -16.26 4.56 -3.17
N LEU A 94 -15.68 4.81 -2.00
CA LEU A 94 -14.70 5.87 -1.79
C LEU A 94 -13.51 5.76 -2.76
N LEU A 95 -12.82 4.60 -2.79
CA LEU A 95 -11.64 4.41 -3.63
C LEU A 95 -11.99 4.37 -5.12
N ARG A 96 -13.18 3.88 -5.48
CA ARG A 96 -13.69 3.90 -6.87
C ARG A 96 -13.96 5.31 -7.39
N SER A 97 -14.30 6.24 -6.49
CA SER A 97 -14.59 7.63 -6.84
C SER A 97 -13.33 8.46 -7.06
N LEU A 98 -12.16 7.95 -6.67
CA LEU A 98 -10.89 8.62 -6.87
C LEU A 98 -10.45 8.48 -8.34
N SER A 99 -9.83 9.52 -8.85
CA SER A 99 -9.23 9.54 -10.17
C SER A 99 -8.03 8.57 -10.26
N ALA A 100 -7.71 8.12 -11.47
CA ALA A 100 -6.68 7.09 -11.69
C ALA A 100 -5.25 7.54 -11.31
N ASP A 101 -4.99 8.85 -11.24
CA ASP A 101 -3.76 9.45 -10.71
C ASP A 101 -3.71 9.44 -9.17
N ARG A 102 -4.85 9.28 -8.51
CA ARG A 102 -4.97 9.23 -7.04
C ARG A 102 -5.16 7.83 -6.49
N CYS A 103 -5.71 6.89 -7.26
CA CYS A 103 -5.92 5.52 -6.80
C CYS A 103 -5.66 4.50 -7.91
N LEU A 104 -4.61 3.69 -7.72
CA LEU A 104 -4.36 2.50 -8.53
C LEU A 104 -5.08 1.31 -7.90
N ASN A 105 -6.07 0.78 -8.60
CA ASN A 105 -6.79 -0.43 -8.19
C ASN A 105 -6.18 -1.67 -8.87
N ILE A 106 -5.70 -2.62 -8.06
CA ILE A 106 -5.10 -3.88 -8.50
C ILE A 106 -5.97 -5.02 -7.99
N ARG A 107 -6.37 -5.94 -8.86
CA ARG A 107 -7.13 -7.12 -8.44
C ARG A 107 -6.23 -8.09 -7.67
N HIS A 108 -6.74 -8.75 -6.63
CA HIS A 108 -5.96 -9.72 -5.86
C HIS A 108 -5.49 -10.92 -6.70
N ASP A 109 -6.21 -11.25 -7.79
CA ASP A 109 -5.90 -12.33 -8.72
C ASP A 109 -4.94 -11.90 -9.85
N ALA A 110 -4.51 -10.63 -9.87
CA ALA A 110 -3.49 -10.18 -10.79
C ALA A 110 -2.17 -10.93 -10.52
N SER A 111 -1.47 -11.29 -11.59
CA SER A 111 -0.14 -11.90 -11.45
C SER A 111 0.84 -10.91 -10.79
N VAL A 112 1.85 -11.43 -10.09
CA VAL A 112 2.89 -10.59 -9.46
C VAL A 112 3.57 -9.66 -10.47
N ASP A 113 3.83 -10.15 -11.68
CA ASP A 113 4.45 -9.36 -12.75
C ASP A 113 3.53 -8.28 -13.32
N GLU A 114 2.23 -8.53 -13.40
CA GLU A 114 1.25 -7.53 -13.79
C GLU A 114 1.11 -6.44 -12.72
N ALA A 115 0.91 -6.84 -11.46
CA ALA A 115 0.79 -5.90 -10.34
C ALA A 115 2.04 -5.03 -10.21
N ALA A 116 3.24 -5.62 -10.30
CA ALA A 116 4.50 -4.88 -10.23
C ALA A 116 4.64 -3.86 -11.38
N ARG A 117 4.27 -4.23 -12.62
CA ARG A 117 4.30 -3.29 -13.76
C ARG A 117 3.31 -2.14 -13.58
N LEU A 118 2.09 -2.42 -13.13
CA LEU A 118 1.07 -1.39 -12.89
C LEU A 118 1.52 -0.41 -11.80
N ILE A 119 2.08 -0.93 -10.70
CA ILE A 119 2.64 -0.10 -9.63
C ILE A 119 3.80 0.73 -10.17
N GLU A 120 4.72 0.14 -10.94
CA GLU A 120 5.85 0.89 -11.51
C GLU A 120 5.38 2.09 -12.34
N VAL A 121 4.48 1.88 -13.30
CA VAL A 121 3.93 2.98 -14.12
C VAL A 121 3.27 4.05 -13.26
N PHE A 122 2.50 3.64 -12.25
CA PHE A 122 1.84 4.57 -11.34
C PHE A 122 2.86 5.40 -10.52
N LEU A 123 3.95 4.79 -10.04
CA LEU A 123 5.02 5.47 -9.33
C LEU A 123 5.81 6.42 -10.23
N GLU A 124 6.06 6.05 -11.49
CA GLU A 124 6.74 6.90 -12.47
C GLU A 124 5.91 8.16 -12.77
N GLU A 125 4.60 8.00 -12.99
CA GLU A 125 3.67 9.09 -13.23
C GLU A 125 3.56 10.02 -12.01
N TYR A 126 3.37 9.46 -10.82
CA TYR A 126 3.35 10.24 -9.58
C TYR A 126 4.67 11.01 -9.38
N SER A 127 5.81 10.36 -9.62
CA SER A 127 7.11 11.02 -9.50
C SER A 127 7.24 12.17 -10.50
N ARG A 128 6.81 11.99 -11.75
CA ARG A 128 6.86 13.02 -12.81
C ARG A 128 6.04 14.26 -12.44
N GLN A 129 4.87 14.08 -11.87
CA GLN A 129 3.98 15.17 -11.45
C GLN A 129 4.55 15.95 -10.24
N ASN A 130 5.34 15.29 -9.39
CA ASN A 130 5.89 15.87 -8.15
C ASN A 130 7.35 16.34 -8.24
N LYS A 131 7.98 16.35 -9.43
CA LYS A 131 9.37 16.81 -9.66
C LYS A 131 9.66 18.28 -9.28
N GLY A 132 8.64 19.07 -8.95
CA GLY A 132 8.76 20.45 -8.47
C GLY A 132 8.71 20.62 -6.93
N ALA A 133 8.37 19.57 -6.18
CA ALA A 133 8.47 19.58 -4.72
C ALA A 133 9.94 19.37 -4.33
N SER A 134 10.49 20.24 -3.49
CA SER A 134 11.89 20.29 -3.10
C SER A 134 12.49 18.90 -2.76
N LYS A 135 13.68 18.63 -3.30
CA LYS A 135 14.50 17.41 -3.13
C LYS A 135 14.80 17.00 -1.68
N GLU A 136 14.42 17.81 -0.69
CA GLU A 136 14.51 17.52 0.74
C GLU A 136 13.33 16.67 1.25
N TYR A 137 12.19 16.65 0.55
CA TYR A 137 10.99 15.91 0.98
C TYR A 137 10.89 14.48 0.43
N ILE A 138 11.70 14.14 -0.58
CA ILE A 138 11.66 12.84 -1.27
C ILE A 138 12.83 11.98 -0.80
N ARG A 139 12.86 11.63 0.48
CA ARG A 139 13.80 10.64 1.01
C ARG A 139 12.99 9.67 1.88
N GLU A 140 12.95 8.42 1.42
CA GLU A 140 12.25 7.28 2.01
C GLU A 140 10.73 7.28 1.76
N ARG A 141 10.32 6.54 0.72
CA ARG A 141 8.93 6.48 0.28
C ARG A 141 8.15 5.46 1.08
N ASP A 142 7.67 5.85 2.26
CA ASP A 142 6.96 4.97 3.17
C ASP A 142 5.61 4.51 2.58
N LEU A 143 5.46 3.21 2.37
CA LEU A 143 4.18 2.57 2.02
C LEU A 143 3.53 1.99 3.29
N VAL A 144 2.47 2.63 3.79
CA VAL A 144 1.74 2.16 4.98
C VAL A 144 0.76 1.04 4.61
N PHE A 145 0.80 -0.07 5.34
CA PHE A 145 -0.11 -1.20 5.17
C PHE A 145 -1.24 -1.17 6.20
N GLN A 146 -2.48 -1.36 5.76
CA GLN A 146 -3.62 -1.64 6.63
C GLN A 146 -4.14 -3.06 6.38
N SER A 147 -3.93 -3.96 7.35
CA SER A 147 -4.65 -5.22 7.43
C SER A 147 -5.95 -4.98 8.18
N GLY A 148 -7.04 -4.83 7.43
CA GLY A 148 -8.29 -5.41 7.89
C GLY A 148 -8.18 -6.94 7.74
N TYR A 149 -9.01 -7.67 8.47
CA TYR A 149 -9.06 -9.13 8.55
C TYR A 149 -8.90 -9.90 7.22
N LEU A 150 -7.67 -10.18 6.81
CA LEU A 150 -7.29 -11.14 5.77
C LEU A 150 -6.95 -12.50 6.42
N LEU A 151 -7.78 -12.97 7.36
CA LEU A 151 -7.39 -14.07 8.25
C LEU A 151 -7.97 -15.45 7.90
N ASP A 152 -8.96 -15.54 7.01
CA ASP A 152 -9.59 -16.84 6.75
C ASP A 152 -9.20 -17.52 5.42
N GLN A 153 -8.63 -16.80 4.44
CA GLN A 153 -8.47 -17.37 3.08
C GLN A 153 -7.03 -17.66 2.63
N ILE A 154 -5.99 -17.05 3.21
CA ILE A 154 -4.59 -17.45 2.88
C ILE A 154 -4.28 -18.85 3.44
N ARG A 155 -5.00 -19.30 4.48
CA ARG A 155 -4.93 -20.68 4.98
C ARG A 155 -5.54 -21.71 4.02
N ALA A 156 -6.45 -21.31 3.13
CA ALA A 156 -7.14 -22.22 2.23
C ALA A 156 -6.40 -22.47 0.91
N SER A 157 -5.39 -21.66 0.57
CA SER A 157 -4.62 -21.78 -0.67
C SER A 157 -3.21 -22.38 -0.47
N GLN A 158 -2.91 -22.88 0.74
CA GLN A 158 -1.67 -23.59 1.07
C GLN A 158 -1.91 -25.02 1.63
N LEU A 159 -3.09 -25.58 1.37
CA LEU A 159 -3.41 -27.00 1.60
C LEU A 159 -3.82 -27.66 0.28
#